data_AF-A0A7C9F447-F1
#
_entry.id   AF-A0A7C9F447-F1
#
_cell.length_a   1.000
_cell.length_b   1.000
_cell.length_c   1.000
_cell.angle_alpha   90.00
_cell.angle_beta   90.00
_cell.angle_gamma   90.00
#
_symmetry.space_group_name_H-M   'P 1'
#
loop_
_entity.id
_entity.type
_entity.pdbx_description
1 polymer ?
#
loop_
_entity_poly.entity_id
_entity_poly.type
_entity_poly.pdbx_seq_one_letter_code
_entity_poly.pdbx_strand_id
1 'polypeptide(L)'
;GVLEEAGLEQLTSFPVVHCPEAFGVILKARERFNSAGAMKPGWKIVYSGDTRPCMEVIQASRGATLLIHEATFEDGLAGEALARNHSTTREAIEVGESSGAYRVILTHFSQ
;
A
#
# COMPACT_ATOMS: atom_id res chain seq x y z
N GLY A 1 24.65 -1.78 4.63
CA GLY A 1 24.14 -0.60 3.89
C GLY A 1 22.75 -0.23 4.41
N VAL A 2 22.24 0.98 4.17
CA VAL A 2 21.02 1.50 4.87
C VAL A 2 19.83 0.52 4.88
N LEU A 3 19.53 -0.14 3.75
CA LEU A 3 18.45 -1.13 3.70
C LEU A 3 18.72 -2.38 4.54
N GLU A 4 19.97 -2.86 4.54
CA GLU A 4 20.40 -4.00 5.34
C GLU A 4 20.32 -3.70 6.84
N GLU A 5 20.76 -2.51 7.25
CA GLU A 5 20.66 -2.02 8.63
C GLU A 5 19.20 -1.90 9.07
N ALA A 6 18.29 -1.52 8.16
CA ALA A 6 16.85 -1.49 8.39
C ALA A 6 16.17 -2.88 8.31
N GLY A 7 16.89 -3.95 7.94
CA GLY A 7 16.33 -5.28 7.74
C GLY A 7 15.43 -5.42 6.50
N LEU A 8 15.52 -4.50 5.54
CA LEU A 8 14.73 -4.46 4.31
C LEU A 8 15.52 -4.99 3.13
N GLU A 9 14.92 -5.84 2.30
CA GLU A 9 15.44 -6.20 0.97
C GLU A 9 15.02 -5.23 -0.10
N GLN A 10 13.89 -4.55 0.09
CA GLN A 10 13.35 -3.61 -0.88
C GLN A 10 12.71 -2.42 -0.18
N LEU A 11 13.04 -1.24 -0.68
CA LEU A 11 12.32 0.01 -0.47
C LEU A 11 12.24 0.68 -1.84
N THR A 12 11.06 0.65 -2.46
CA THR A 12 10.88 1.13 -3.84
C THR A 12 9.60 1.94 -3.94
N SER A 13 9.68 3.13 -4.54
CA SER A 13 8.52 3.92 -4.92
C SER A 13 7.97 3.49 -6.28
N PHE A 14 6.66 3.65 -6.47
CA PHE A 14 5.99 3.44 -7.74
C PHE A 14 4.96 4.55 -7.99
N PRO A 15 4.74 4.98 -9.24
CA PRO A 15 3.85 6.09 -9.52
C PRO A 15 2.40 5.74 -9.19
N VAL A 16 1.63 6.74 -8.76
CA VAL A 16 0.20 6.62 -8.48
C VAL A 16 -0.58 7.79 -9.10
N VAL A 17 -1.91 7.71 -9.09
CA VAL A 17 -2.77 8.69 -9.77
C VAL A 17 -3.26 9.74 -8.78
N HIS A 18 -2.52 10.84 -8.64
CA HIS A 18 -2.89 11.95 -7.75
C HIS A 18 -2.47 13.34 -8.28
N CYS A 19 -1.22 13.73 -8.01
CA CYS A 19 -0.56 14.93 -8.55
C CYS A 19 0.77 14.52 -9.20
N PRO A 20 1.44 15.43 -9.96
CA PRO A 20 2.78 15.13 -10.47
C PRO A 20 3.71 14.69 -9.35
N GLU A 21 4.53 13.67 -9.62
CA GLU A 21 5.49 13.12 -8.65
C GLU A 21 4.82 12.53 -7.39
N ALA A 22 3.59 12.02 -7.51
CA ALA A 22 2.95 11.21 -6.48
C ALA A 22 3.38 9.73 -6.57
N PHE A 23 3.66 9.12 -5.42
CA PHE A 23 4.14 7.74 -5.33
C PHE A 23 3.51 6.97 -4.17
N GLY A 24 3.26 5.70 -4.43
CA GLY A 24 3.15 4.67 -3.40
C GLY A 24 4.53 4.06 -3.08
N VAL A 25 4.62 3.28 -2.01
CA VAL A 25 5.87 2.68 -1.55
C VAL A 25 5.69 1.19 -1.26
N ILE A 26 6.63 0.38 -1.76
CA ILE A 26 6.79 -1.03 -1.40
C ILE A 26 7.92 -1.14 -0.37
N LEU A 27 7.63 -1.74 0.77
CA LEU A 27 8.60 -2.17 1.76
C LEU A 27 8.59 -3.69 1.83
N LYS A 28 9.75 -4.32 1.60
CA LYS A 28 9.89 -5.76 1.75
C LYS A 28 11.01 -6.06 2.73
N ALA A 29 10.66 -6.74 3.82
CA ALA A 29 11.62 -7.17 4.82
C ALA A 29 12.28 -8.48 4.40
N ARG A 30 13.55 -8.62 4.77
CA ARG A 30 14.31 -9.85 4.61
C ARG A 30 13.78 -10.91 5.57
N GLU A 31 13.97 -12.16 5.18
CA GLU A 31 13.95 -13.26 6.14
C GLU A 31 15.09 -13.08 7.15
N ARG A 32 14.85 -13.48 8.39
CA ARG A 32 15.83 -13.35 9.48
C ARG A 32 15.80 -14.54 10.41
N PHE A 33 16.94 -14.84 11.02
CA PHE A 33 17.06 -15.90 12.02
C PHE A 33 17.13 -15.27 13.41
N ASN A 34 16.42 -15.86 14.37
CA ASN A 34 16.58 -15.46 15.77
C ASN A 34 17.81 -16.13 16.40
N SER A 35 18.14 -15.79 17.65
CA SER A 35 19.26 -16.35 18.39
C SER A 35 19.21 -17.88 18.59
N ALA A 36 18.03 -18.49 18.43
CA ALA A 36 17.82 -19.93 18.48
C ALA A 36 17.94 -20.61 17.09
N GLY A 37 18.29 -19.86 16.03
CA GLY A 37 18.40 -20.37 14.67
C GLY A 37 17.05 -20.60 13.96
N ALA A 38 15.94 -20.16 14.54
CA ALA A 38 14.63 -20.27 13.89
C ALA A 38 14.44 -19.15 12.85
N MET A 39 14.08 -19.55 11.62
CA MET A 39 13.77 -18.64 10.53
C MET A 39 12.45 -17.90 10.80
N LYS A 40 12.46 -16.59 10.57
CA LYS A 40 11.29 -15.73 10.56
C LYS A 40 11.11 -15.22 9.13
N PRO A 41 9.98 -15.54 8.46
CA PRO A 41 9.76 -15.12 7.09
C PRO A 41 9.71 -13.60 7.02
N GLY A 42 10.14 -13.07 5.87
CA GLY A 42 9.97 -11.66 5.54
C GLY A 42 8.50 -11.28 5.41
N TRP A 43 8.26 -9.99 5.28
CA TRP A 43 6.93 -9.44 5.04
C TRP A 43 7.00 -8.41 3.92
N LYS A 44 5.85 -8.16 3.30
CA LYS A 44 5.69 -7.14 2.26
C LYS A 44 4.57 -6.20 2.67
N ILE A 45 4.89 -4.92 2.83
CA ILE A 45 3.94 -3.84 3.08
C ILE A 45 3.91 -2.94 1.86
N VAL A 46 2.71 -2.56 1.44
CA VAL A 46 2.51 -1.53 0.42
C VAL A 46 1.73 -0.39 1.04
N TYR A 47 2.22 0.84 0.85
CA TYR A 47 1.53 2.06 1.23
C TYR A 47 1.14 2.81 -0.05
N SER A 48 -0.14 3.13 -0.21
CA SER A 48 -0.64 3.74 -1.45
C SER A 48 -0.15 5.18 -1.65
N GLY A 49 0.08 5.92 -0.56
CA GLY A 49 0.01 7.38 -0.62
C GLY A 49 -1.42 7.83 -0.94
N ASP A 50 -1.57 9.07 -1.41
CA ASP A 50 -2.84 9.57 -1.93
C ASP A 50 -2.98 9.17 -3.40
N THR A 51 -4.14 8.62 -3.77
CA THR A 51 -4.35 8.13 -5.13
C THR A 51 -5.82 7.82 -5.43
N ARG A 52 -6.19 7.99 -6.70
CA ARG A 52 -7.28 7.21 -7.30
C ARG A 52 -6.92 5.71 -7.29
N PRO A 53 -7.91 4.80 -7.25
CA PRO A 53 -7.72 3.40 -7.58
C PRO A 53 -6.99 3.29 -8.92
N CYS A 54 -5.87 2.58 -8.92
CA CYS A 54 -5.05 2.40 -10.09
C CYS A 54 -4.46 1.00 -10.12
N MET A 55 -4.05 0.55 -11.31
CA MET A 55 -3.50 -0.79 -11.50
C MET A 55 -2.16 -0.94 -10.77
N GLU A 56 -1.40 0.14 -10.67
CA GLU A 56 -0.08 0.19 -10.06
C GLU A 56 -0.14 -0.23 -8.58
N VAL A 57 -1.12 0.25 -7.81
CA VAL A 57 -1.32 -0.16 -6.41
C VAL A 57 -1.72 -1.63 -6.33
N ILE A 58 -2.60 -2.11 -7.22
CA ILE A 58 -2.99 -3.53 -7.27
C ILE A 58 -1.76 -4.40 -7.54
N GLN A 59 -0.96 -4.08 -8.56
CA GLN A 59 0.25 -4.83 -8.92
C GLN A 59 1.29 -4.79 -7.81
N ALA A 60 1.55 -3.62 -7.24
CA ALA A 60 2.47 -3.46 -6.12
C ALA A 60 2.02 -4.31 -4.93
N SER A 61 0.71 -4.39 -4.66
CA SER A 61 0.13 -5.08 -3.51
C SER A 61 -0.06 -6.59 -3.69
N ARG A 62 0.21 -7.15 -4.87
CA ARG A 62 0.15 -8.60 -5.09
C ARG A 62 1.01 -9.36 -4.10
N GLY A 63 0.38 -10.27 -3.36
CA GLY A 63 1.03 -11.08 -2.32
C GLY A 63 1.58 -10.26 -1.14
N ALA A 64 1.11 -9.03 -0.93
CA ALA A 64 1.48 -8.25 0.23
C ALA A 64 0.91 -8.86 1.51
N THR A 65 1.69 -8.83 2.59
CA THR A 65 1.21 -9.12 3.94
C THR A 65 0.19 -8.07 4.38
N LEU A 66 0.42 -6.82 3.98
CA LEU A 66 -0.42 -5.69 4.33
C LEU A 66 -0.41 -4.65 3.21
N LEU A 67 -1.60 -4.23 2.79
CA LEU A 67 -1.83 -3.00 2.04
C LEU A 67 -2.36 -1.93 2.99
N ILE A 68 -1.74 -0.76 3.03
CA ILE A 68 -2.23 0.43 3.69
C ILE A 68 -2.70 1.37 2.59
N HIS A 69 -4.02 1.54 2.46
CA HIS A 69 -4.65 2.30 1.38
C HIS A 69 -5.37 3.52 1.93
N GLU A 70 -5.26 4.64 1.22
CA GLU A 70 -6.08 5.83 1.49
C GLU A 70 -7.57 5.56 1.18
N ALA A 71 -8.45 6.14 1.97
CA ALA A 71 -9.90 6.02 1.85
C ALA A 71 -10.53 7.38 2.18
N THR A 72 -10.07 8.42 1.49
CA THR A 72 -10.31 9.82 1.87
C THR A 72 -11.78 10.19 1.90
N PHE A 73 -12.56 9.65 0.96
CA PHE A 73 -13.97 9.98 0.81
C PHE A 73 -14.88 8.83 1.21
N GLU A 74 -16.05 9.16 1.76
CA GLU A 74 -17.13 8.20 1.92
C GLU A 74 -17.74 7.83 0.55
N ASP A 75 -18.41 6.68 0.47
CA ASP A 75 -18.93 6.14 -0.81
C ASP A 75 -19.93 7.07 -1.52
N GLY A 76 -20.64 7.92 -0.76
CA GLY A 76 -21.57 8.91 -1.29
C GLY A 76 -20.89 10.09 -2.00
N LEU A 77 -19.57 10.23 -1.89
CA LEU A 77 -18.78 11.35 -2.40
C LEU A 77 -17.88 10.95 -3.57
N ALA A 78 -18.27 9.95 -4.37
CA ALA A 78 -17.49 9.48 -5.52
C ALA A 78 -17.10 10.58 -6.52
N GLY A 79 -17.96 11.61 -6.69
CA GLY A 79 -17.65 12.76 -7.54
C GLY A 79 -16.47 13.60 -7.01
N GLU A 80 -16.40 13.81 -5.69
CA GLU A 80 -15.30 14.52 -5.03
C GLU A 80 -14.02 13.68 -5.05
N ALA A 81 -14.13 12.37 -4.81
CA ALA A 81 -13.04 11.42 -4.91
C ALA A 81 -12.40 11.45 -6.30
N LEU A 82 -13.22 11.48 -7.36
CA LEU A 82 -12.75 11.62 -8.73
C LEU A 82 -12.12 13.00 -8.98
N ALA A 83 -12.78 14.08 -8.59
CA ALA A 83 -12.31 15.44 -8.84
C ALA A 83 -10.98 15.77 -8.14
N ARG A 84 -10.74 15.17 -6.97
CA ARG A 84 -9.56 15.42 -6.12
C ARG A 84 -8.51 14.30 -6.20
N ASN A 85 -8.70 13.33 -7.08
CA ASN A 85 -7.84 12.17 -7.24
C ASN A 85 -7.54 11.40 -5.94
N HIS A 86 -8.59 11.08 -5.18
CA HIS A 86 -8.52 10.23 -3.99
C HIS A 86 -9.49 9.08 -4.09
N SER A 87 -9.40 8.09 -3.21
CA SER A 87 -10.28 6.93 -3.19
C SER A 87 -11.48 7.12 -2.27
N THR A 88 -12.60 6.50 -2.63
CA THR A 88 -13.66 6.20 -1.65
C THR A 88 -13.28 5.00 -0.78
N THR A 89 -13.99 4.82 0.33
CA THR A 89 -13.83 3.63 1.19
C THR A 89 -14.06 2.33 0.42
N ARG A 90 -15.15 2.24 -0.35
CA ARG A 90 -15.46 1.07 -1.19
C ARG A 90 -14.38 0.80 -2.23
N GLU A 91 -13.91 1.83 -2.90
CA GLU A 91 -12.89 1.68 -3.93
C GLU A 91 -11.55 1.18 -3.35
N ALA A 92 -11.15 1.69 -2.18
CA ALA A 92 -9.96 1.22 -1.49
C ALA A 92 -10.06 -0.26 -1.08
N ILE A 93 -11.26 -0.72 -0.69
CA ILE A 93 -11.54 -2.14 -0.42
C ILE A 93 -11.41 -2.97 -1.70
N GLU A 94 -12.02 -2.52 -2.80
CA GLU A 94 -11.98 -3.22 -4.09
C GLU A 94 -10.55 -3.37 -4.64
N VAL A 95 -9.69 -2.35 -4.46
CA VAL A 95 -8.25 -2.43 -4.76
C VAL A 95 -7.57 -3.50 -3.90
N GLY A 96 -7.86 -3.51 -2.61
CA GLY A 96 -7.32 -4.50 -1.68
C GLY A 96 -7.70 -5.94 -2.04
N GLU A 97 -8.97 -6.19 -2.31
CA GLU A 97 -9.47 -7.49 -2.77
C GLU A 97 -8.82 -7.92 -4.09
N SER A 98 -8.75 -7.01 -5.06
CA SER A 98 -8.16 -7.26 -6.37
C SER A 98 -6.66 -7.57 -6.31
N SER A 99 -5.96 -7.06 -5.31
CA SER A 99 -4.54 -7.31 -5.11
C SER A 99 -4.23 -8.67 -4.45
N GLY A 100 -5.21 -9.27 -3.77
CA GLY A 100 -4.97 -10.46 -2.95
C GLY A 100 -4.03 -10.21 -1.77
N ALA A 101 -3.94 -8.97 -1.28
CA ALA A 101 -3.22 -8.65 -0.05
C ALA A 101 -3.84 -9.43 1.12
N TYR A 102 -3.00 -9.96 2.01
CA TYR A 102 -3.49 -10.74 3.15
C TYR A 102 -4.36 -9.90 4.10
N ARG A 103 -4.02 -8.62 4.30
CA ARG A 103 -4.80 -7.65 5.06
C ARG A 103 -4.76 -6.28 4.38
N VAL A 104 -5.81 -5.51 4.63
CA VAL A 104 -5.94 -4.11 4.19
C VAL A 104 -6.21 -3.25 5.41
N ILE A 105 -5.49 -2.15 5.55
CA ILE A 105 -5.76 -1.07 6.51
C ILE A 105 -6.16 0.16 5.70
N LEU A 106 -7.33 0.72 6.04
CA LEU A 106 -7.83 1.96 5.45
C LEU A 106 -7.40 3.14 6.34
N THR A 107 -6.96 4.23 5.72
CA THR A 107 -6.48 5.44 6.41
C THR A 107 -6.82 6.70 5.63
N HIS A 108 -6.34 7.86 6.09
CA HIS A 108 -6.47 9.16 5.42
C HIS A 108 -7.92 9.64 5.27
N PHE A 109 -8.80 9.31 6.22
CA PHE A 109 -10.20 9.73 6.20
C PHE A 109 -10.33 11.26 6.31
N SER A 110 -11.12 11.88 5.44
CA SER A 110 -11.58 13.26 5.61
C SER A 110 -12.88 13.24 6.43
N GLN A 111 -12.89 13.93 7.57
CA GLN A 111 -14.08 14.17 8.40
C GLN A 111 -14.56 15.60 8.25
#